data_AF-A0A9D0VDH1-F1
#
_entry.id   AF-A0A9D0VDH1-F1
#
_cell.length_a   1.000
_cell.length_b   1.000
_cell.length_c   1.000
_cell.angle_alpha   90.00
_cell.angle_beta   90.00
_cell.angle_gamma   90.00
#
_symmetry.space_group_name_H-M   'P 1'
#
loop_
_entity.id
_entity.type
_entity.pdbx_description
1 polymer ?
#
loop_
_entity_poly.entity_id
_entity_poly.type
_entity_poly.pdbx_seq_one_letter_code
_entity_poly.pdbx_strand_id
1 'polypeptide(L)'
;GFPWFGSQQLFDPKQPVEAKLDPGRYLDRVGQTFDAYIVLDRSAEEWAADGALVPIVGPVEGTVGADLADLATRVWSDPDSPDDLVTGYDLVLDFGRDGTLDPGDLIDGLDGTGLYVTRDLGEPGPYTPAPRSELSVDFWHTMVIYHPEELDELDPMPLVAISHGNGHDYTWYDYLGNHLASHGYVVMSHRNNTGPGPISASVTTWENTEVFLNNLPGSNLEGEVDTHRIVWIGHSRGGESVVIANHRIHTGVYNPSQFDESDLVLISSIAPTIFEGPDVANPHAIPYHLISGSADGDVHGGPSSDLTQYYRIFLRGTAEQAVTYVQGADHNDFNCCGFNDFNWTSGPGVEIGRPRAQAIAKSYYLALLESQLGDWPILGEYLVRAPEHFRPPQAQAVVVTQHKRAPGDRKIVIDDFQDNPEPTLSSSGGAVIATVNNLVEAPLDDANLQLSWTASDPMNGMTWSHNDAQPARGIVFDWAEGDDVSLEFEVPVEHADLTDDVALSFRAAQGTRHPATVELGGFASFSVALVDGDGTESTLDHRVFGGIPSPYPRTGSGSGQGWSNEFQTIRVPLAAFVADGRDLDLSNVVAIRFLFGAAWGSRLGRIALDDIEILGEGIR
;
A
#
# COMPACT_ATOMS: atom_id res chain seq x y z
N GLY A 1 22.50 8.95 13.77
CA GLY A 1 21.50 8.11 14.45
C GLY A 1 20.30 8.98 14.66
N PHE A 2 19.13 8.42 14.47
CA PHE A 2 17.92 9.16 14.20
C PHE A 2 16.89 8.57 15.20
N PRO A 3 16.70 9.21 16.37
CA PRO A 3 16.03 8.60 17.51
C PRO A 3 14.52 8.85 17.51
N TRP A 4 13.76 7.84 17.14
CA TRP A 4 12.30 7.95 17.06
C TRP A 4 11.64 6.66 17.51
N PHE A 5 10.43 6.84 18.05
CA PHE A 5 9.60 5.83 18.63
C PHE A 5 8.42 5.54 17.68
N GLY A 6 8.19 4.27 17.40
CA GLY A 6 7.05 3.80 16.61
C GLY A 6 6.77 2.35 16.93
N SER A 7 5.53 2.02 17.25
CA SER A 7 5.07 0.66 17.46
C SER A 7 4.93 -0.02 16.10
N GLN A 8 5.88 -0.88 15.75
CA GLN A 8 5.72 -1.81 14.64
C GLN A 8 5.13 -3.09 15.20
N GLN A 9 3.98 -3.51 14.68
CA GLN A 9 3.32 -4.72 15.14
C GLN A 9 3.56 -5.89 14.20
N LEU A 10 3.73 -5.68 12.89
CA LEU A 10 4.02 -6.76 11.94
C LEU A 10 5.49 -6.83 11.53
N PHE A 11 6.06 -8.04 11.51
CA PHE A 11 7.41 -8.31 11.04
C PHE A 11 7.43 -9.44 10.01
N ASP A 12 8.20 -9.24 8.94
CA ASP A 12 8.49 -10.29 7.96
C ASP A 12 9.46 -11.33 8.55
N PRO A 13 9.48 -12.57 8.05
CA PRO A 13 10.55 -13.51 8.36
C PRO A 13 11.90 -12.85 8.12
N LYS A 14 12.86 -13.13 9.00
CA LYS A 14 14.24 -12.60 8.92
C LYS A 14 14.36 -11.09 9.15
N GLN A 15 13.26 -10.38 9.40
CA GLN A 15 13.31 -9.00 9.85
C GLN A 15 13.62 -8.94 11.35
N PRO A 16 14.72 -8.28 11.78
CA PRO A 16 15.04 -8.17 13.19
C PRO A 16 13.99 -7.35 13.95
N VAL A 17 13.67 -7.81 15.16
CA VAL A 17 12.78 -7.13 16.11
C VAL A 17 13.63 -6.38 17.13
N GLU A 18 13.30 -5.11 17.34
CA GLU A 18 13.96 -4.24 18.31
C GLU A 18 12.94 -3.76 19.34
N ALA A 19 13.24 -3.97 20.62
CA ALA A 19 12.51 -3.38 21.72
C ALA A 19 12.95 -1.92 21.89
N LYS A 20 11.99 -1.01 21.91
CA LYS A 20 12.20 0.41 22.17
C LYS A 20 11.34 0.83 23.34
N LEU A 21 11.92 1.60 24.27
CA LEU A 21 11.20 2.17 25.40
C LEU A 21 11.37 3.69 25.38
N ASP A 22 10.27 4.43 25.50
CA ASP A 22 10.34 5.89 25.57
C ASP A 22 10.79 6.32 26.98
N PRO A 23 11.99 6.93 27.14
CA PRO A 23 12.52 7.30 28.44
C PRO A 23 11.73 8.45 29.06
N GLY A 24 11.04 9.28 28.24
CA GLY A 24 10.14 10.32 28.73
C GLY A 24 8.89 9.76 29.38
N ARG A 25 8.37 8.63 28.87
CA ARG A 25 7.20 7.93 29.44
C ARG A 25 7.58 7.04 30.63
N TYR A 26 8.76 6.44 30.60
CA TYR A 26 9.25 5.49 31.61
C TYR A 26 10.50 6.01 32.33
N LEU A 27 10.45 7.26 32.81
CA LEU A 27 11.57 7.93 33.48
C LEU A 27 12.09 7.16 34.70
N ASP A 28 11.22 6.43 35.40
CA ASP A 28 11.57 5.60 36.54
C ASP A 28 12.45 4.40 36.15
N ARG A 29 12.44 4.01 34.87
CA ARG A 29 13.19 2.87 34.32
C ARG A 29 14.55 3.22 33.74
N VAL A 30 14.81 4.51 33.48
CA VAL A 30 16.10 4.97 32.93
C VAL A 30 17.28 4.50 33.79
N GLY A 31 18.26 3.86 33.15
CA GLY A 31 19.45 3.30 33.78
C GLY A 31 19.26 1.93 34.44
N GLN A 32 18.04 1.37 34.45
CA GLN A 32 17.80 0.01 34.90
C GLN A 32 18.13 -1.00 33.80
N THR A 33 18.56 -2.19 34.21
CA THR A 33 18.73 -3.34 33.32
C THR A 33 17.50 -4.23 33.35
N PHE A 34 17.24 -4.91 32.25
CA PHE A 34 16.14 -5.87 32.10
C PHE A 34 16.63 -7.07 31.29
N ASP A 35 15.94 -8.19 31.42
CA ASP A 35 16.03 -9.33 30.51
C ASP A 35 14.79 -9.31 29.61
N ALA A 36 14.98 -9.17 28.29
CA ALA A 36 13.89 -9.22 27.33
C ALA A 36 13.57 -10.65 26.91
N TYR A 37 12.28 -10.93 26.84
CA TYR A 37 11.72 -12.21 26.42
C TYR A 37 10.68 -11.97 25.33
N ILE A 38 10.72 -12.82 24.29
CA ILE A 38 9.61 -12.97 23.36
C ILE A 38 8.99 -14.32 23.63
N VAL A 39 7.69 -14.33 23.88
CA VAL A 39 6.89 -15.53 24.17
C VAL A 39 5.73 -15.61 23.18
N LEU A 40 5.08 -16.78 23.07
CA LEU A 40 3.81 -16.86 22.34
C LEU A 40 2.78 -15.94 23.00
N ASP A 41 1.94 -15.32 22.17
CA ASP A 41 0.81 -14.51 22.61
C ASP A 41 -0.08 -15.26 23.60
N ARG A 42 -0.51 -14.58 24.65
CA ARG A 42 -1.38 -15.10 25.70
C ARG A 42 -2.43 -14.08 26.08
N SER A 43 -3.65 -14.56 26.30
CA SER A 43 -4.72 -13.75 26.85
C SER A 43 -4.39 -13.19 28.24
N ALA A 44 -5.01 -12.07 28.60
CA ALA A 44 -4.89 -11.48 29.93
C ALA A 44 -5.22 -12.48 31.06
N GLU A 45 -6.20 -13.37 30.86
CA GLU A 45 -6.53 -14.43 31.81
C GLU A 45 -5.41 -15.47 31.95
N GLU A 46 -4.76 -15.85 30.86
CA GLU A 46 -3.62 -16.76 30.89
C GLU A 46 -2.45 -16.12 31.62
N TRP A 47 -2.13 -14.86 31.33
CA TRP A 47 -1.09 -14.11 32.05
C TRP A 47 -1.38 -14.01 33.55
N ALA A 48 -2.63 -13.74 33.93
CA ALA A 48 -3.04 -13.69 35.34
C ALA A 48 -2.96 -15.06 36.05
N ALA A 49 -3.11 -16.17 35.31
CA ALA A 49 -3.05 -17.51 35.86
C ALA A 49 -1.62 -18.02 36.08
N ASP A 50 -0.69 -17.66 35.18
CA ASP A 50 0.71 -18.08 35.24
C ASP A 50 1.64 -17.05 34.58
N GLY A 51 2.44 -16.34 35.38
CA GLY A 51 3.40 -15.35 34.87
C GLY A 51 4.68 -15.97 34.29
N ALA A 52 4.88 -17.29 34.32
CA ALA A 52 6.14 -17.89 33.89
C ALA A 52 6.46 -17.56 32.42
N LEU A 53 7.68 -17.06 32.18
CA LEU A 53 8.15 -16.74 30.83
C LEU A 53 8.71 -18.00 30.19
N VAL A 54 7.98 -18.53 29.20
CA VAL A 54 8.43 -19.64 28.35
C VAL A 54 8.97 -19.04 27.04
N PRO A 55 10.29 -18.80 26.93
CA PRO A 55 10.86 -18.06 25.81
C PRO A 55 10.72 -18.81 24.49
N ILE A 56 10.25 -18.09 23.48
CA ILE A 56 10.61 -18.33 22.08
C ILE A 56 12.01 -17.73 21.82
N VAL A 57 12.24 -16.52 22.34
CA VAL A 57 13.55 -15.85 22.37
C VAL A 57 13.82 -15.28 23.76
N GLY A 58 15.08 -15.31 24.17
CA GLY A 58 15.54 -14.68 25.41
C GLY A 58 16.11 -15.67 26.45
N PRO A 59 16.61 -15.16 27.58
CA PRO A 59 16.72 -13.73 27.91
C PRO A 59 17.73 -12.99 27.01
N VAL A 60 17.38 -11.78 26.59
CA VAL A 60 18.30 -10.82 25.97
C VAL A 60 18.47 -9.64 26.92
N GLU A 61 19.67 -9.50 27.51
CA GLU A 61 19.94 -8.39 28.45
C GLU A 61 19.93 -7.04 27.73
N GLY A 62 19.18 -6.10 28.27
CA GLY A 62 19.10 -4.71 27.82
C GLY A 62 19.28 -3.72 28.96
N THR A 63 19.42 -2.44 28.62
CA THR A 63 19.45 -1.34 29.59
C THR A 63 18.65 -0.18 29.02
N VAL A 64 17.80 0.42 29.85
CA VAL A 64 17.03 1.59 29.42
C VAL A 64 17.98 2.79 29.35
N GLY A 65 18.24 3.26 28.13
CA GLY A 65 19.02 4.47 27.87
C GLY A 65 18.33 5.74 28.39
N ALA A 66 19.08 6.83 28.46
CA ALA A 66 18.55 8.14 28.88
C ALA A 66 17.91 8.93 27.72
N ASP A 67 18.24 8.58 26.46
CA ASP A 67 17.78 9.24 25.24
C ASP A 67 17.27 8.20 24.25
N LEU A 68 16.24 8.52 23.44
CA LEU A 68 15.71 7.61 22.40
C LEU A 68 16.77 7.09 21.40
N ALA A 69 17.91 7.77 21.26
CA ALA A 69 19.01 7.38 20.35
C ALA A 69 19.77 6.12 20.79
N ASP A 70 19.73 5.84 22.09
CA ASP A 70 20.46 4.75 22.73
C ASP A 70 19.53 3.58 23.11
N LEU A 71 18.29 3.57 22.60
CA LEU A 71 17.18 2.81 23.18
C LEU A 71 16.58 1.69 22.31
N ALA A 72 17.29 1.24 21.28
CA ALA A 72 16.93 0.04 20.54
C ALA A 72 17.72 -1.17 21.05
N THR A 73 17.07 -2.06 21.79
CA THR A 73 17.64 -3.38 22.12
C THR A 73 17.14 -4.37 21.08
N ARG A 74 18.05 -4.95 20.30
CA ARG A 74 17.67 -6.03 19.37
C ARG A 74 17.32 -7.29 20.17
N VAL A 75 16.03 -7.61 20.20
CA VAL A 75 15.48 -8.72 21.00
C VAL A 75 15.28 -9.99 20.18
N TRP A 76 15.08 -9.88 18.86
CA TRP A 76 15.04 -11.00 17.94
C TRP A 76 15.85 -10.66 16.69
N SER A 77 16.92 -11.41 16.40
CA SER A 77 17.78 -11.07 15.27
C SER A 77 17.27 -11.57 13.92
N ASP A 78 16.61 -12.73 13.92
CA ASP A 78 16.28 -13.46 12.70
C ASP A 78 15.04 -14.36 12.93
N PRO A 79 13.82 -13.81 13.00
CA PRO A 79 12.60 -14.61 13.12
C PRO A 79 12.52 -15.64 11.99
N ASP A 80 12.25 -16.89 12.34
CA ASP A 80 11.91 -17.92 11.36
C ASP A 80 10.49 -17.69 10.85
N SER A 81 10.22 -18.20 9.65
CA SER A 81 8.84 -18.22 9.14
C SER A 81 8.00 -19.14 10.03
N PRO A 82 6.88 -18.67 10.60
CA PRO A 82 5.96 -19.53 11.33
C PRO A 82 5.28 -20.56 10.40
N ASP A 83 4.70 -21.58 11.02
CA ASP A 83 3.88 -22.58 10.34
C ASP A 83 2.56 -21.97 9.87
N ASP A 84 1.87 -21.26 10.78
CA ASP A 84 0.66 -20.48 10.48
C ASP A 84 0.99 -19.24 9.64
N LEU A 85 -0.02 -18.70 8.94
CA LEU A 85 0.15 -17.53 8.08
C LEU A 85 0.65 -16.30 8.85
N VAL A 86 0.17 -16.13 10.08
CA VAL A 86 0.58 -15.11 11.04
C VAL A 86 0.62 -15.75 12.42
N THR A 87 1.66 -15.46 13.21
CA THR A 87 1.73 -15.88 14.62
C THR A 87 1.94 -14.67 15.50
N GLY A 88 1.12 -14.58 16.55
CA GLY A 88 1.22 -13.57 17.59
C GLY A 88 2.23 -13.93 18.69
N TYR A 89 2.92 -12.91 19.19
CA TYR A 89 3.89 -12.99 20.27
C TYR A 89 3.75 -11.79 21.21
N ASP A 90 4.18 -11.98 22.46
CA ASP A 90 4.30 -10.91 23.44
C ASP A 90 5.77 -10.61 23.73
N LEU A 91 6.09 -9.34 23.91
CA LEU A 91 7.41 -8.86 24.33
C LEU A 91 7.34 -8.47 25.81
N VAL A 92 8.09 -9.18 26.65
CA VAL A 92 8.23 -8.88 28.08
C VAL A 92 9.62 -8.35 28.37
N LEU A 93 9.69 -7.20 29.06
CA LEU A 93 10.91 -6.66 29.65
C LEU A 93 10.88 -6.96 31.15
N ASP A 94 11.56 -8.04 31.54
CA ASP A 94 11.67 -8.50 32.92
C ASP A 94 12.77 -7.71 33.65
N PHE A 95 12.38 -6.76 34.50
CA PHE A 95 13.28 -5.94 35.31
C PHE A 95 13.70 -6.65 36.59
N GLY A 96 12.90 -7.60 37.09
CA GLY A 96 13.24 -8.47 38.22
C GLY A 96 14.35 -9.48 37.89
N ARG A 97 14.49 -9.81 36.60
CA ARG A 97 15.40 -10.81 36.03
C ARG A 97 15.22 -12.18 36.65
N ASP A 98 13.97 -12.57 36.88
CA ASP A 98 13.60 -13.82 37.53
C ASP A 98 12.84 -14.81 36.63
N GLY A 99 12.55 -14.41 35.39
CA GLY A 99 11.88 -15.23 34.39
C GLY A 99 10.37 -15.35 34.58
N THR A 100 9.76 -14.42 35.31
CA THR A 100 8.30 -14.35 35.54
C THR A 100 7.82 -12.93 35.23
N LEU A 101 6.70 -12.78 34.53
CA LEU A 101 6.00 -11.51 34.41
C LEU A 101 5.39 -11.15 35.78
N ASP A 102 5.92 -10.12 36.44
CA ASP A 102 5.47 -9.69 37.77
C ASP A 102 5.36 -8.16 37.94
N PRO A 103 4.81 -7.66 39.08
CA PRO A 103 4.66 -6.23 39.33
C PRO A 103 6.01 -5.50 39.33
N GLY A 104 6.30 -4.83 38.22
CA GLY A 104 7.59 -4.20 38.00
C GLY A 104 8.04 -4.35 36.55
N ASP A 105 7.53 -5.34 35.85
CA ASP A 105 7.88 -5.58 34.45
C ASP A 105 7.03 -4.75 33.49
N LEU A 106 7.49 -4.71 32.23
CA LEU A 106 6.74 -4.13 31.13
C LEU A 106 6.43 -5.23 30.11
N ILE A 107 5.24 -5.19 29.54
CA ILE A 107 4.81 -6.13 28.53
C ILE A 107 4.09 -5.36 27.41
N ASP A 108 4.48 -5.67 26.18
CA ASP A 108 3.73 -5.38 24.97
C ASP A 108 3.02 -6.67 24.57
N GLY A 109 1.69 -6.69 24.68
CA GLY A 109 0.88 -7.91 24.55
C GLY A 109 0.09 -8.36 25.79
N LEU A 110 -0.15 -7.47 26.76
CA LEU A 110 -0.98 -7.82 27.93
C LEU A 110 -2.49 -7.79 27.61
N ASP A 111 -2.89 -6.80 26.82
CA ASP A 111 -4.27 -6.53 26.43
C ASP A 111 -4.41 -6.65 24.89
N GLY A 112 -4.20 -7.87 24.38
CA GLY A 112 -4.10 -8.19 22.95
C GLY A 112 -2.70 -8.69 22.59
N THR A 113 -2.45 -8.95 21.31
CA THR A 113 -1.13 -9.42 20.84
C THR A 113 -0.12 -8.28 20.80
N GLY A 114 1.10 -8.49 21.31
CA GLY A 114 2.16 -7.47 21.25
C GLY A 114 2.72 -7.25 19.84
N LEU A 115 3.19 -8.33 19.21
CA LEU A 115 3.72 -8.31 17.84
C LEU A 115 3.36 -9.58 17.08
N TYR A 116 3.40 -9.48 15.76
CA TYR A 116 3.12 -10.54 14.82
C TYR A 116 4.34 -10.80 13.94
N VAL A 117 4.61 -12.09 13.68
CA VAL A 117 5.53 -12.50 12.62
C VAL A 117 4.70 -13.18 11.53
N THR A 118 4.87 -12.76 10.28
CA THR A 118 4.21 -13.39 9.14
C THR A 118 4.99 -14.60 8.67
N ARG A 119 4.28 -15.56 8.05
CA ARG A 119 4.90 -16.51 7.13
C ARG A 119 5.47 -15.76 5.93
N ASP A 120 6.42 -16.38 5.24
CA ASP A 120 6.82 -15.92 3.92
C ASP A 120 5.64 -15.99 2.92
N LEU A 121 4.98 -14.85 2.70
CA LEU A 121 3.80 -14.74 1.84
C LEU A 121 4.11 -14.99 0.36
N GLY A 122 5.38 -15.03 -0.03
CA GLY A 122 5.78 -15.38 -1.40
C GLY A 122 5.79 -16.90 -1.64
N GLU A 123 5.84 -17.70 -0.59
CA GLU A 123 5.92 -19.16 -0.67
C GLU A 123 4.52 -19.81 -0.73
N PRO A 124 4.40 -21.04 -1.26
CA PRO A 124 3.16 -21.80 -1.18
C PRO A 124 2.65 -21.95 0.26
N GLY A 125 1.34 -21.92 0.40
CA GLY A 125 0.64 -22.15 1.65
C GLY A 125 0.64 -23.63 2.06
N PRO A 126 -0.10 -23.98 3.12
CA PRO A 126 -0.09 -25.33 3.67
C PRO A 126 -0.82 -26.35 2.80
N TYR A 127 -1.71 -25.91 1.90
CA TYR A 127 -2.54 -26.79 1.08
C TYR A 127 -1.89 -27.14 -0.26
N THR A 128 -2.16 -28.34 -0.76
CA THR A 128 -1.64 -28.80 -2.03
C THR A 128 -2.56 -28.33 -3.16
N PRO A 129 -2.09 -27.55 -4.15
CA PRO A 129 -2.94 -27.21 -5.30
C PRO A 129 -3.27 -28.45 -6.12
N ALA A 130 -4.56 -28.70 -6.34
CA ALA A 130 -5.02 -29.81 -7.19
C ALA A 130 -4.58 -29.61 -8.65
N PRO A 131 -4.47 -30.69 -9.45
CA PRO A 131 -4.24 -30.56 -10.88
C PRO A 131 -5.32 -29.69 -11.51
N ARG A 132 -4.90 -28.62 -12.20
CA ARG A 132 -5.83 -27.67 -12.84
C ARG A 132 -6.90 -28.39 -13.65
N SER A 133 -8.15 -28.00 -13.45
CA SER A 133 -9.30 -28.49 -14.20
C SER A 133 -9.82 -27.42 -15.16
N GLU A 134 -10.71 -27.80 -16.08
CA GLU A 134 -11.29 -26.88 -17.06
C GLU A 134 -12.82 -27.02 -17.06
N LEU A 135 -13.52 -25.90 -17.00
CA LEU A 135 -14.95 -25.80 -17.26
C LEU A 135 -15.14 -25.07 -18.59
N SER A 136 -15.84 -25.71 -19.54
CA SER A 136 -16.14 -25.14 -20.85
C SER A 136 -17.58 -25.45 -21.23
N VAL A 137 -18.41 -24.41 -21.34
CA VAL A 137 -19.78 -24.52 -21.88
C VAL A 137 -19.87 -24.04 -23.32
N ASP A 138 -19.06 -23.05 -23.68
CA ASP A 138 -18.75 -22.65 -25.06
C ASP A 138 -17.40 -21.92 -25.12
N PHE A 139 -17.05 -21.38 -26.30
CA PHE A 139 -15.76 -20.74 -26.52
C PHE A 139 -15.45 -19.59 -25.55
N TRP A 140 -16.40 -18.68 -25.31
CA TRP A 140 -16.20 -17.51 -24.44
C TRP A 140 -16.42 -17.84 -22.97
N HIS A 141 -17.17 -18.89 -22.70
CA HIS A 141 -17.41 -19.41 -21.36
C HIS A 141 -16.54 -20.65 -21.10
N THR A 142 -15.22 -20.43 -21.21
CA THR A 142 -14.19 -21.43 -20.92
C THR A 142 -13.23 -20.87 -19.89
N MET A 143 -12.92 -21.65 -18.86
CA MET A 143 -12.07 -21.25 -17.75
C MET A 143 -11.27 -22.43 -17.19
N VAL A 144 -10.08 -22.12 -16.66
CA VAL A 144 -9.32 -23.05 -15.82
C VAL A 144 -9.60 -22.78 -14.36
N ILE A 145 -9.61 -23.82 -13.54
CA ILE A 145 -9.94 -23.75 -12.12
C ILE A 145 -8.77 -24.32 -11.30
N TYR A 146 -8.42 -23.61 -10.22
CA TYR A 146 -7.43 -23.97 -9.22
C TYR A 146 -8.11 -24.01 -7.85
N HIS A 147 -7.80 -25.02 -7.06
CA HIS A 147 -8.31 -25.20 -5.71
C HIS A 147 -7.38 -26.14 -4.92
N PRO A 148 -7.44 -26.15 -3.57
CA PRO A 148 -6.79 -27.18 -2.74
C PRO A 148 -7.18 -28.60 -3.14
N GLU A 149 -6.31 -29.60 -2.95
CA GLU A 149 -6.72 -31.01 -2.98
C GLU A 149 -7.61 -31.35 -1.77
N GLU A 150 -7.44 -30.61 -0.68
CA GLU A 150 -8.05 -30.79 0.63
C GLU A 150 -9.43 -30.09 0.77
N LEU A 151 -10.17 -29.89 -0.32
CA LEU A 151 -11.47 -29.18 -0.34
C LEU A 151 -12.40 -29.58 0.81
N ASP A 152 -12.69 -30.88 0.94
CA ASP A 152 -13.65 -31.43 1.90
C ASP A 152 -13.24 -31.25 3.38
N GLU A 153 -12.04 -30.74 3.66
CA GLU A 153 -11.49 -30.48 4.99
C GLU A 153 -11.49 -29.00 5.37
N LEU A 154 -11.86 -28.11 4.45
CA LEU A 154 -11.82 -26.66 4.60
C LEU A 154 -13.22 -26.07 4.72
N ASP A 155 -13.30 -24.89 5.36
CA ASP A 155 -14.51 -24.07 5.26
C ASP A 155 -14.67 -23.55 3.82
N PRO A 156 -15.91 -23.22 3.38
CA PRO A 156 -16.15 -22.71 2.04
C PRO A 156 -15.26 -21.50 1.74
N MET A 157 -14.52 -21.59 0.64
CA MET A 157 -13.44 -20.67 0.33
C MET A 157 -13.90 -19.51 -0.57
N PRO A 158 -13.32 -18.31 -0.43
CA PRO A 158 -13.57 -17.21 -1.36
C PRO A 158 -13.25 -17.58 -2.81
N LEU A 159 -14.02 -16.99 -3.74
CA LEU A 159 -13.80 -17.13 -5.18
C LEU A 159 -12.94 -15.97 -5.71
N VAL A 160 -11.86 -16.29 -6.42
CA VAL A 160 -11.07 -15.30 -7.18
C VAL A 160 -11.25 -15.54 -8.68
N ALA A 161 -11.80 -14.56 -9.40
CA ALA A 161 -11.95 -14.60 -10.85
C ALA A 161 -10.87 -13.77 -11.55
N ILE A 162 -10.14 -14.36 -12.48
CA ILE A 162 -9.09 -13.68 -13.26
C ILE A 162 -9.54 -13.47 -14.71
N SER A 163 -9.63 -12.20 -15.12
CA SER A 163 -9.98 -11.75 -16.46
C SER A 163 -8.72 -11.33 -17.24
N HIS A 164 -8.31 -12.12 -18.25
CA HIS A 164 -7.09 -11.84 -18.98
C HIS A 164 -7.17 -10.61 -19.91
N GLY A 165 -6.00 -10.11 -20.29
CA GLY A 165 -5.80 -8.98 -21.21
C GLY A 165 -5.81 -9.33 -22.70
N ASN A 166 -5.72 -8.30 -23.54
CA ASN A 166 -5.74 -8.50 -24.99
C ASN A 166 -4.46 -9.16 -25.50
N GLY A 167 -4.58 -10.26 -26.25
CA GLY A 167 -3.42 -11.03 -26.67
C GLY A 167 -2.83 -11.93 -25.57
N HIS A 168 -3.42 -11.90 -24.36
CA HIS A 168 -3.12 -12.86 -23.30
C HIS A 168 -4.03 -14.09 -23.44
N ASP A 169 -3.65 -15.19 -22.80
CA ASP A 169 -4.51 -16.37 -22.66
C ASP A 169 -4.87 -16.59 -21.19
N TYR A 170 -6.08 -17.07 -20.95
CA TYR A 170 -6.61 -17.36 -19.61
C TYR A 170 -5.79 -18.41 -18.86
N THR A 171 -5.05 -19.28 -19.56
CA THR A 171 -4.21 -20.28 -18.89
C THR A 171 -2.85 -19.73 -18.41
N TRP A 172 -2.59 -18.42 -18.51
CA TRP A 172 -1.26 -17.85 -18.22
C TRP A 172 -1.05 -17.41 -16.76
N TYR A 173 -2.05 -17.61 -15.91
CA TYR A 173 -2.05 -17.16 -14.52
C TYR A 173 -1.82 -18.31 -13.51
N ASP A 174 -1.27 -19.44 -13.97
CA ASP A 174 -0.95 -20.61 -13.12
C ASP A 174 -0.16 -20.21 -11.86
N TYR A 175 0.76 -19.23 -11.95
CA TYR A 175 1.57 -18.80 -10.80
C TYR A 175 0.72 -18.23 -9.65
N LEU A 176 -0.31 -17.45 -9.99
CA LEU A 176 -1.20 -16.82 -9.01
C LEU A 176 -2.31 -17.78 -8.60
N GLY A 177 -2.90 -18.50 -9.56
CA GLY A 177 -3.95 -19.49 -9.31
C GLY A 177 -3.50 -20.59 -8.36
N ASN A 178 -2.33 -21.20 -8.61
CA ASN A 178 -1.80 -22.23 -7.70
C ASN A 178 -1.37 -21.66 -6.34
N HIS A 179 -0.84 -20.43 -6.31
CA HIS A 179 -0.43 -19.81 -5.06
C HIS A 179 -1.63 -19.53 -4.16
N LEU A 180 -2.67 -18.88 -4.66
CA LEU A 180 -3.89 -18.64 -3.89
C LEU A 180 -4.60 -19.94 -3.53
N ALA A 181 -4.65 -20.93 -4.44
CA ALA A 181 -5.17 -22.25 -4.10
C ALA A 181 -4.41 -22.90 -2.92
N SER A 182 -3.08 -22.75 -2.84
CA SER A 182 -2.31 -23.27 -1.70
C SER A 182 -2.61 -22.57 -0.36
N HIS A 183 -3.32 -21.44 -0.39
CA HIS A 183 -3.71 -20.64 0.78
C HIS A 183 -5.23 -20.67 1.05
N GLY A 184 -5.98 -21.58 0.41
CA GLY A 184 -7.42 -21.76 0.72
C GLY A 184 -8.33 -20.83 -0.08
N TYR A 185 -8.03 -20.64 -1.37
CA TYR A 185 -8.91 -19.94 -2.31
C TYR A 185 -9.32 -20.87 -3.45
N VAL A 186 -10.53 -20.67 -3.97
CA VAL A 186 -10.91 -21.22 -5.27
C VAL A 186 -10.67 -20.13 -6.31
N VAL A 187 -9.83 -20.43 -7.31
CA VAL A 187 -9.49 -19.47 -8.36
C VAL A 187 -10.00 -19.98 -9.70
N MET A 188 -10.71 -19.13 -10.43
CA MET A 188 -10.99 -19.35 -11.85
C MET A 188 -10.27 -18.31 -12.71
N SER A 189 -9.66 -18.72 -13.80
CA SER A 189 -9.16 -17.81 -14.83
C SER A 189 -9.87 -18.11 -16.14
N HIS A 190 -10.54 -17.11 -16.71
CA HIS A 190 -11.51 -17.33 -17.79
C HIS A 190 -11.11 -16.64 -19.10
N ARG A 191 -11.54 -17.22 -20.23
CA ARG A 191 -11.41 -16.56 -21.54
C ARG A 191 -12.19 -15.26 -21.52
N ASN A 192 -11.58 -14.20 -22.05
CA ASN A 192 -12.08 -12.85 -22.00
C ASN A 192 -12.18 -12.26 -23.42
N ASN A 193 -13.32 -11.67 -23.76
CA ASN A 193 -13.57 -11.13 -25.10
C ASN A 193 -13.02 -9.70 -25.24
N THR A 194 -11.70 -9.58 -25.29
CA THR A 194 -10.99 -8.30 -25.36
C THR A 194 -10.93 -7.69 -26.76
N GLY A 195 -11.33 -8.45 -27.79
CA GLY A 195 -11.13 -8.15 -29.21
C GLY A 195 -11.87 -6.92 -29.75
N PRO A 196 -13.10 -6.62 -29.29
CA PRO A 196 -13.75 -5.34 -29.58
C PRO A 196 -13.36 -4.20 -28.63
N GLY A 197 -12.89 -4.50 -27.41
CA GLY A 197 -12.56 -3.52 -26.38
C GLY A 197 -12.98 -3.96 -24.96
N PRO A 198 -12.66 -3.17 -23.92
CA PRO A 198 -12.90 -3.52 -22.53
C PRO A 198 -14.40 -3.64 -22.18
N ILE A 199 -15.29 -2.94 -22.90
CA ILE A 199 -16.74 -3.15 -22.77
C ILE A 199 -17.12 -4.60 -23.08
N SER A 200 -16.59 -5.19 -24.15
CA SER A 200 -16.88 -6.60 -24.49
C SER A 200 -16.24 -7.57 -23.52
N ALA A 201 -15.05 -7.24 -23.00
CA ALA A 201 -14.41 -8.02 -21.94
C ALA A 201 -15.22 -7.98 -20.63
N SER A 202 -15.87 -6.84 -20.32
CA SER A 202 -16.68 -6.71 -19.12
C SER A 202 -17.88 -7.65 -19.16
N VAL A 203 -18.43 -7.91 -20.35
CA VAL A 203 -19.51 -8.89 -20.58
C VAL A 203 -19.03 -10.29 -20.18
N THR A 204 -17.88 -10.73 -20.71
CA THR A 204 -17.34 -12.04 -20.37
C THR A 204 -16.86 -12.16 -18.92
N THR A 205 -16.56 -11.04 -18.24
CA THR A 205 -16.22 -11.05 -16.80
C THR A 205 -17.42 -11.52 -15.97
N TRP A 206 -18.56 -10.82 -16.05
CA TRP A 206 -19.73 -11.18 -15.25
C TRP A 206 -20.38 -12.50 -15.73
N GLU A 207 -20.43 -12.75 -17.04
CA GLU A 207 -21.01 -13.99 -17.58
C GLU A 207 -20.20 -15.23 -17.17
N ASN A 208 -18.87 -15.16 -17.12
CA ASN A 208 -18.08 -16.31 -16.65
C ASN A 208 -18.25 -16.53 -15.14
N THR A 209 -18.42 -15.49 -14.33
CA THR A 209 -18.78 -15.64 -12.90
C THR A 209 -20.14 -16.33 -12.76
N GLU A 210 -21.16 -15.91 -13.53
CA GLU A 210 -22.45 -16.58 -13.58
C GLU A 210 -22.33 -18.05 -14.00
N VAL A 211 -21.56 -18.35 -15.04
CA VAL A 211 -21.37 -19.71 -15.55
C VAL A 211 -20.69 -20.58 -14.50
N PHE A 212 -19.65 -20.08 -13.84
CA PHE A 212 -18.97 -20.82 -12.78
C PHE A 212 -19.94 -21.17 -11.64
N LEU A 213 -20.64 -20.18 -11.09
CA LEU A 213 -21.58 -20.36 -9.98
C LEU A 213 -22.74 -21.30 -10.34
N ASN A 214 -23.32 -21.15 -11.55
CA ASN A 214 -24.39 -22.03 -12.05
C ASN A 214 -23.95 -23.49 -12.22
N ASN A 215 -22.64 -23.77 -12.33
CA ASN A 215 -22.11 -25.11 -12.50
C ASN A 215 -21.51 -25.70 -11.20
N LEU A 216 -21.62 -25.00 -10.06
CA LEU A 216 -21.25 -25.56 -8.76
C LEU A 216 -22.12 -26.77 -8.39
N PRO A 217 -23.47 -26.75 -8.51
CA PRO A 217 -24.30 -27.88 -8.11
C PRO A 217 -23.96 -29.17 -8.89
N GLY A 218 -23.69 -30.26 -8.17
CA GLY A 218 -23.28 -31.55 -8.73
C GLY A 218 -21.81 -31.64 -9.17
N SER A 219 -21.02 -30.58 -8.96
CA SER A 219 -19.55 -30.60 -9.13
C SER A 219 -18.85 -31.00 -7.83
N ASN A 220 -17.52 -31.18 -7.88
CA ASN A 220 -16.70 -31.36 -6.68
C ASN A 220 -16.46 -30.07 -5.90
N LEU A 221 -17.02 -28.94 -6.34
CA LEU A 221 -16.96 -27.64 -5.67
C LEU A 221 -18.31 -27.24 -5.07
N GLU A 222 -19.32 -28.12 -5.13
CA GLU A 222 -20.63 -27.87 -4.51
C GLU A 222 -20.48 -27.77 -2.99
N GLY A 223 -20.73 -26.58 -2.42
CA GLY A 223 -20.59 -26.32 -1.00
C GLY A 223 -19.19 -25.89 -0.57
N GLU A 224 -18.20 -25.97 -1.45
CA GLU A 224 -16.79 -25.66 -1.16
C GLU A 224 -16.41 -24.20 -1.51
N VAL A 225 -17.29 -23.49 -2.20
CA VAL A 225 -17.11 -22.08 -2.60
C VAL A 225 -18.05 -21.19 -1.80
N ASP A 226 -17.50 -20.20 -1.13
CA ASP A 226 -18.26 -19.09 -0.56
C ASP A 226 -18.64 -18.10 -1.67
N THR A 227 -19.90 -18.20 -2.11
CA THR A 227 -20.43 -17.37 -3.20
C THR A 227 -20.70 -15.92 -2.78
N HIS A 228 -20.51 -15.57 -1.50
CA HIS A 228 -20.67 -14.21 -0.98
C HIS A 228 -19.34 -13.48 -0.76
N ARG A 229 -18.20 -14.13 -1.07
CA ARG A 229 -16.86 -13.53 -1.07
C ARG A 229 -16.19 -13.71 -2.43
N ILE A 230 -16.55 -12.85 -3.38
CA ILE A 230 -16.04 -12.87 -4.75
C ILE A 230 -15.03 -11.73 -4.97
N VAL A 231 -13.86 -12.08 -5.49
CA VAL A 231 -12.82 -11.15 -5.90
C VAL A 231 -12.67 -11.18 -7.41
N TRP A 232 -12.59 -10.01 -8.03
CA TRP A 232 -12.26 -9.89 -9.44
C TRP A 232 -10.87 -9.32 -9.64
N ILE A 233 -10.03 -10.02 -10.40
CA ILE A 233 -8.70 -9.57 -10.82
C ILE A 233 -8.69 -9.49 -12.34
N GLY A 234 -8.29 -8.36 -12.92
CA GLY A 234 -8.20 -8.22 -14.36
C GLY A 234 -6.82 -7.73 -14.80
N HIS A 235 -6.33 -8.15 -15.96
CA HIS A 235 -5.05 -7.69 -16.52
C HIS A 235 -5.25 -6.90 -17.83
N SER A 236 -4.62 -5.73 -17.97
CA SER A 236 -4.63 -4.92 -19.21
C SER A 236 -6.07 -4.49 -19.54
N ARG A 237 -6.58 -4.74 -20.75
CA ARG A 237 -8.02 -4.57 -21.04
C ARG A 237 -8.92 -5.36 -20.09
N GLY A 238 -8.44 -6.50 -19.58
CA GLY A 238 -9.12 -7.28 -18.55
C GLY A 238 -9.21 -6.51 -17.21
N GLY A 239 -8.19 -5.74 -16.86
CA GLY A 239 -8.14 -4.91 -15.65
C GLY A 239 -9.14 -3.78 -15.70
N GLU A 240 -9.25 -3.10 -16.84
CA GLU A 240 -10.33 -2.14 -17.03
C GLU A 240 -11.71 -2.84 -17.00
N SER A 241 -11.81 -4.03 -17.58
CA SER A 241 -13.08 -4.73 -17.74
C SER A 241 -13.73 -5.18 -16.44
N VAL A 242 -12.94 -5.57 -15.42
CA VAL A 242 -13.49 -5.96 -14.12
C VAL A 242 -14.13 -4.76 -13.41
N VAL A 243 -13.53 -3.58 -13.55
CA VAL A 243 -14.07 -2.33 -13.00
C VAL A 243 -15.33 -1.90 -13.76
N ILE A 244 -15.32 -1.99 -15.09
CA ILE A 244 -16.50 -1.71 -15.93
C ILE A 244 -17.64 -2.68 -15.63
N ALA A 245 -17.35 -3.96 -15.40
CA ALA A 245 -18.35 -4.96 -15.07
C ALA A 245 -19.07 -4.59 -13.78
N ASN A 246 -18.32 -4.21 -12.74
CA ASN A 246 -18.88 -3.72 -11.49
C ASN A 246 -19.72 -2.46 -11.69
N HIS A 247 -19.19 -1.46 -12.39
CA HIS A 247 -19.93 -0.24 -12.71
C HIS A 247 -21.26 -0.51 -13.42
N ARG A 248 -21.31 -1.51 -14.30
CA ARG A 248 -22.54 -1.91 -15.01
C ARG A 248 -23.52 -2.68 -14.14
N ILE A 249 -23.06 -3.44 -13.15
CA ILE A 249 -23.93 -4.03 -12.13
C ILE A 249 -24.52 -2.91 -11.26
N HIS A 250 -23.67 -2.02 -10.74
CA HIS A 250 -24.06 -0.88 -9.91
C HIS A 250 -25.14 0.01 -10.56
N THR A 251 -25.01 0.25 -11.87
CA THR A 251 -25.95 1.07 -12.65
C THR A 251 -27.16 0.29 -13.18
N GLY A 252 -27.28 -1.01 -12.89
CA GLY A 252 -28.37 -1.88 -13.32
C GLY A 252 -28.35 -2.27 -14.79
N VAL A 253 -27.25 -2.01 -15.51
CA VAL A 253 -27.04 -2.43 -16.90
C VAL A 253 -26.82 -3.94 -16.98
N TYR A 254 -26.04 -4.49 -16.05
CA TYR A 254 -25.92 -5.93 -15.82
C TYR A 254 -26.76 -6.33 -14.60
N ASN A 255 -27.42 -7.47 -14.68
CA ASN A 255 -28.27 -8.00 -13.63
C ASN A 255 -27.92 -9.48 -13.47
N PRO A 256 -26.83 -9.79 -12.74
CA PRO A 256 -26.45 -11.17 -12.48
C PRO A 256 -27.56 -11.91 -11.72
N SER A 257 -27.60 -13.23 -11.82
CA SER A 257 -28.63 -14.08 -11.25
C SER A 257 -28.11 -15.00 -10.14
N GLN A 258 -26.79 -15.20 -10.06
CA GLN A 258 -26.12 -16.07 -9.10
C GLN A 258 -25.38 -15.30 -8.00
N PHE A 259 -25.20 -13.99 -8.14
CA PHE A 259 -24.57 -13.11 -7.17
C PHE A 259 -25.09 -11.68 -7.29
N ASP A 260 -24.90 -10.89 -6.25
CA ASP A 260 -25.23 -9.46 -6.18
C ASP A 260 -23.94 -8.61 -6.10
N GLU A 261 -24.05 -7.29 -6.31
CA GLU A 261 -22.89 -6.37 -6.15
C GLU A 261 -22.24 -6.50 -4.76
N SER A 262 -23.03 -6.76 -3.72
CA SER A 262 -22.53 -6.94 -2.35
C SER A 262 -21.70 -8.20 -2.14
N ASP A 263 -21.77 -9.18 -3.06
CA ASP A 263 -20.93 -10.37 -3.01
C ASP A 263 -19.52 -10.09 -3.57
N LEU A 264 -19.35 -8.97 -4.30
CA LEU A 264 -18.05 -8.48 -4.75
C LEU A 264 -17.36 -7.74 -3.59
N VAL A 265 -16.32 -8.35 -3.06
CA VAL A 265 -15.64 -7.87 -1.85
C VAL A 265 -14.31 -7.17 -2.16
N LEU A 266 -13.77 -7.38 -3.36
CA LEU A 266 -12.56 -6.71 -3.84
C LEU A 266 -12.49 -6.74 -5.38
N ILE A 267 -12.07 -5.62 -5.98
CA ILE A 267 -11.69 -5.54 -7.40
C ILE A 267 -10.22 -5.17 -7.50
N SER A 268 -9.46 -5.86 -8.35
CA SER A 268 -8.05 -5.59 -8.57
C SER A 268 -7.71 -5.52 -10.05
N SER A 269 -6.87 -4.56 -10.42
CA SER A 269 -6.35 -4.39 -11.76
C SER A 269 -4.85 -4.62 -11.82
N ILE A 270 -4.39 -5.41 -12.78
CA ILE A 270 -2.99 -5.56 -13.18
C ILE A 270 -2.78 -4.73 -14.45
N ALA A 271 -1.98 -3.67 -14.36
CA ALA A 271 -1.63 -2.77 -15.47
C ALA A 271 -2.81 -2.48 -16.42
N PRO A 272 -3.96 -1.98 -15.90
CA PRO A 272 -5.17 -1.88 -16.67
C PRO A 272 -5.07 -0.78 -17.73
N THR A 273 -5.85 -0.91 -18.78
CA THR A 273 -6.11 0.22 -19.68
C THR A 273 -7.17 1.16 -19.07
N ILE A 274 -7.45 2.28 -19.72
CA ILE A 274 -8.57 3.18 -19.37
C ILE A 274 -9.24 3.77 -20.62
N PHE A 275 -9.62 2.91 -21.57
CA PHE A 275 -10.26 3.30 -22.84
C PHE A 275 -11.58 4.05 -22.66
N GLU A 276 -12.41 3.60 -21.72
CA GLU A 276 -13.75 4.14 -21.51
C GLU A 276 -13.74 5.34 -20.54
N GLY A 277 -12.58 5.66 -19.98
CA GLY A 277 -12.41 6.72 -19.02
C GLY A 277 -12.87 6.36 -17.59
N PRO A 278 -12.51 7.19 -16.61
CA PRO A 278 -12.74 6.93 -15.19
C PRO A 278 -14.22 6.96 -14.79
N ASP A 279 -15.09 7.61 -15.58
CA ASP A 279 -16.53 7.65 -15.30
C ASP A 279 -17.24 6.31 -15.60
N VAL A 280 -16.66 5.49 -16.48
CA VAL A 280 -17.18 4.16 -16.85
C VAL A 280 -16.39 3.05 -16.16
N ALA A 281 -15.07 3.22 -16.01
CA ALA A 281 -14.22 2.37 -15.18
C ALA A 281 -14.17 2.89 -13.74
N ASN A 282 -15.32 2.89 -13.06
CA ASN A 282 -15.45 3.33 -11.67
C ASN A 282 -15.63 2.14 -10.71
N PRO A 283 -14.74 1.95 -9.71
CA PRO A 283 -14.88 0.90 -8.70
C PRO A 283 -16.06 1.08 -7.72
N HIS A 284 -16.62 2.28 -7.62
CA HIS A 284 -17.69 2.65 -6.68
C HIS A 284 -17.31 2.39 -5.21
N ALA A 285 -18.18 1.73 -4.45
CA ALA A 285 -18.01 1.45 -3.03
C ALA A 285 -17.39 0.06 -2.75
N ILE A 286 -16.79 -0.56 -3.76
CA ILE A 286 -16.04 -1.81 -3.60
C ILE A 286 -14.56 -1.47 -3.39
N PRO A 287 -13.86 -2.09 -2.41
CA PRO A 287 -12.42 -1.97 -2.27
C PRO A 287 -11.71 -2.22 -3.60
N TYR A 288 -10.72 -1.39 -3.93
CA TYR A 288 -10.02 -1.47 -5.20
C TYR A 288 -8.50 -1.50 -5.02
N HIS A 289 -7.85 -2.35 -5.79
CA HIS A 289 -6.41 -2.44 -5.86
C HIS A 289 -5.90 -2.30 -7.29
N LEU A 290 -4.74 -1.67 -7.45
CA LEU A 290 -4.02 -1.54 -8.72
C LEU A 290 -2.58 -2.00 -8.52
N ILE A 291 -2.13 -2.97 -9.32
CA ILE A 291 -0.71 -3.32 -9.44
C ILE A 291 -0.21 -3.06 -10.86
N SER A 292 0.93 -2.40 -11.01
CA SER A 292 1.53 -2.16 -12.34
C SER A 292 3.05 -2.06 -12.28
N GLY A 293 3.68 -2.20 -13.44
CA GLY A 293 5.12 -2.19 -13.59
C GLY A 293 5.65 -0.91 -14.22
N SER A 294 6.78 -0.39 -13.73
CA SER A 294 7.37 0.84 -14.30
C SER A 294 8.07 0.62 -15.65
N ALA A 295 8.42 -0.63 -15.96
CA ALA A 295 9.02 -1.08 -17.20
C ALA A 295 7.97 -1.58 -18.22
N ASP A 296 6.68 -1.39 -17.93
CA ASP A 296 5.57 -1.70 -18.83
C ASP A 296 5.72 -0.90 -20.14
N GLY A 297 5.89 -1.61 -21.25
CA GLY A 297 6.09 -1.06 -22.59
C GLY A 297 4.77 -0.86 -23.35
N ASP A 298 3.72 -1.58 -22.99
CA ASP A 298 2.41 -1.57 -23.64
C ASP A 298 1.46 -0.54 -22.99
N VAL A 299 1.05 -0.77 -21.75
CA VAL A 299 0.14 0.09 -20.98
C VAL A 299 0.96 0.95 -20.04
N HIS A 300 1.82 1.76 -20.64
CA HIS A 300 2.97 2.30 -19.96
C HIS A 300 2.71 3.43 -18.93
N GLY A 301 1.48 3.87 -18.67
CA GLY A 301 1.22 4.91 -17.65
C GLY A 301 1.69 6.33 -18.00
N GLY A 302 1.97 6.61 -19.27
CA GLY A 302 2.67 7.81 -19.71
C GLY A 302 1.75 8.85 -20.37
N PRO A 303 2.14 10.13 -20.38
CA PRO A 303 1.24 11.23 -20.75
C PRO A 303 0.91 11.26 -22.26
N SER A 304 1.71 10.60 -23.10
CA SER A 304 1.47 10.54 -24.55
C SER A 304 0.30 9.65 -24.98
N SER A 305 -0.37 8.97 -24.04
CA SER A 305 -1.51 8.10 -24.33
C SER A 305 -2.48 8.05 -23.14
N ASP A 306 -3.59 8.77 -23.25
CA ASP A 306 -4.63 8.86 -22.21
C ASP A 306 -5.20 7.49 -21.82
N LEU A 307 -5.24 6.56 -22.78
CA LEU A 307 -5.74 5.19 -22.61
C LEU A 307 -4.84 4.34 -21.69
N THR A 308 -3.64 4.83 -21.37
CA THR A 308 -2.68 4.16 -20.48
C THR A 308 -2.56 4.83 -19.12
N GLN A 309 -3.26 5.93 -18.87
CA GLN A 309 -3.19 6.71 -17.62
C GLN A 309 -4.06 6.11 -16.51
N TYR A 310 -3.74 4.87 -16.11
CA TYR A 310 -4.59 4.03 -15.27
C TYR A 310 -4.78 4.48 -13.83
N TYR A 311 -3.94 5.39 -13.31
CA TYR A 311 -4.11 5.92 -11.95
C TYR A 311 -5.44 6.64 -11.78
N ARG A 312 -6.04 7.11 -12.88
CA ARG A 312 -7.38 7.70 -12.92
C ARG A 312 -8.48 6.76 -12.42
N ILE A 313 -8.31 5.43 -12.52
CA ILE A 313 -9.27 4.46 -11.96
C ILE A 313 -9.21 4.46 -10.43
N PHE A 314 -7.99 4.42 -9.86
CA PHE A 314 -7.75 4.45 -8.41
C PHE A 314 -8.35 5.70 -7.74
N LEU A 315 -8.40 6.83 -8.46
CA LEU A 315 -8.95 8.08 -7.94
C LEU A 315 -10.49 8.13 -7.92
N ARG A 316 -11.19 7.14 -8.49
CA ARG A 316 -12.66 7.15 -8.57
C ARG A 316 -13.36 6.30 -7.55
N GLY A 317 -12.67 5.32 -6.96
CA GLY A 317 -13.27 4.52 -5.91
C GLY A 317 -13.53 5.34 -4.66
N THR A 318 -14.59 4.95 -3.95
CA THR A 318 -15.06 5.59 -2.71
C THR A 318 -14.91 4.70 -1.49
N ALA A 319 -14.52 3.44 -1.68
CA ALA A 319 -14.08 2.56 -0.60
C ALA A 319 -12.55 2.65 -0.44
N GLU A 320 -11.97 1.73 0.32
CA GLU A 320 -10.52 1.59 0.40
C GLU A 320 -9.88 1.42 -0.98
N GLN A 321 -8.82 2.17 -1.25
CA GLN A 321 -8.08 2.09 -2.52
C GLN A 321 -6.61 1.85 -2.22
N ALA A 322 -5.98 0.92 -2.95
CA ALA A 322 -4.56 0.62 -2.84
C ALA A 322 -3.86 0.57 -4.20
N VAL A 323 -2.58 0.95 -4.22
CA VAL A 323 -1.68 0.79 -5.38
C VAL A 323 -0.42 0.07 -4.93
N THR A 324 0.04 -0.88 -5.74
CA THR A 324 1.38 -1.49 -5.68
C THR A 324 2.09 -1.26 -7.02
N TYR A 325 3.01 -0.31 -7.07
CA TYR A 325 3.76 -0.01 -8.29
C TYR A 325 5.18 -0.58 -8.20
N VAL A 326 5.53 -1.46 -9.11
CA VAL A 326 6.77 -2.26 -9.04
C VAL A 326 7.78 -1.74 -10.06
N GLN A 327 8.86 -1.13 -9.59
CA GLN A 327 9.89 -0.67 -10.51
C GLN A 327 10.62 -1.82 -11.22
N GLY A 328 10.78 -1.70 -12.52
CA GLY A 328 11.47 -2.65 -13.39
C GLY A 328 10.64 -3.88 -13.77
N ALA A 329 9.38 -3.99 -13.32
CA ALA A 329 8.44 -4.98 -13.85
C ALA A 329 7.87 -4.51 -15.19
N ASP A 330 7.79 -5.42 -16.15
CA ASP A 330 7.17 -5.18 -17.46
C ASP A 330 5.67 -5.54 -17.47
N HIS A 331 4.95 -5.31 -18.58
CA HIS A 331 3.50 -5.57 -18.65
C HIS A 331 3.20 -7.07 -18.44
N ASN A 332 4.02 -7.92 -19.05
CA ASN A 332 3.82 -9.35 -19.13
C ASN A 332 4.58 -10.14 -18.05
N ASP A 333 5.18 -9.45 -17.09
CA ASP A 333 5.83 -10.03 -15.93
C ASP A 333 4.80 -10.63 -14.96
N PHE A 334 3.57 -10.08 -14.96
CA PHE A 334 2.42 -10.56 -14.17
C PHE A 334 1.60 -11.66 -14.88
N ASN A 335 2.20 -12.35 -15.86
CA ASN A 335 1.68 -13.59 -16.43
C ASN A 335 2.85 -14.49 -16.85
N CYS A 336 2.60 -15.76 -17.20
CA CYS A 336 3.70 -16.69 -17.49
C CYS A 336 4.38 -16.50 -18.85
N CYS A 337 3.67 -15.95 -19.84
CA CYS A 337 3.88 -16.39 -21.23
C CYS A 337 3.75 -15.30 -22.29
N GLY A 338 3.34 -14.08 -21.92
CA GLY A 338 3.37 -12.92 -22.81
C GLY A 338 4.78 -12.66 -23.35
N PHE A 339 4.90 -11.79 -24.35
CA PHE A 339 6.22 -11.35 -24.79
C PHE A 339 6.80 -10.39 -23.74
N ASN A 340 8.12 -10.44 -23.53
CA ASN A 340 8.79 -9.42 -22.72
C ASN A 340 8.74 -8.09 -23.49
N ASP A 341 8.05 -7.13 -22.91
CA ASP A 341 7.82 -5.81 -23.50
C ASP A 341 8.69 -4.72 -22.87
N PHE A 342 9.51 -5.07 -21.87
CA PHE A 342 10.59 -4.21 -21.39
C PHE A 342 11.48 -3.72 -22.55
N ASN A 343 11.75 -4.56 -23.55
CA ASN A 343 12.53 -4.17 -24.74
C ASN A 343 11.85 -3.10 -25.63
N TRP A 344 10.56 -2.80 -25.40
CA TRP A 344 9.86 -1.69 -26.05
C TRP A 344 10.07 -0.38 -25.29
N THR A 345 10.45 -0.48 -24.02
CA THR A 345 11.00 0.66 -23.29
C THR A 345 12.40 0.95 -23.78
N SER A 346 12.81 2.21 -23.62
CA SER A 346 14.16 2.66 -23.91
C SER A 346 14.76 3.24 -22.63
N GLY A 347 16.08 3.26 -22.46
CA GLY A 347 16.74 3.86 -21.28
C GLY A 347 17.56 2.88 -20.44
N PRO A 348 18.22 3.36 -19.36
CA PRO A 348 19.12 2.56 -18.54
C PRO A 348 18.45 1.79 -17.39
N GLY A 349 17.12 1.84 -17.28
CA GLY A 349 16.36 1.05 -16.31
C GLY A 349 16.68 -0.44 -16.38
N VAL A 350 16.54 -1.12 -15.24
CA VAL A 350 16.84 -2.54 -15.10
C VAL A 350 15.53 -3.30 -14.93
N GLU A 351 15.29 -4.23 -15.83
CA GLU A 351 14.19 -5.20 -15.72
C GLU A 351 14.41 -6.14 -14.53
N ILE A 352 13.37 -6.40 -13.75
CA ILE A 352 13.41 -7.38 -12.65
C ILE A 352 12.97 -8.78 -13.10
N GLY A 353 12.13 -8.85 -14.14
CA GLY A 353 11.61 -10.05 -14.76
C GLY A 353 10.58 -10.83 -13.94
N ARG A 354 9.82 -11.67 -14.64
CA ARG A 354 8.76 -12.55 -14.11
C ARG A 354 9.00 -13.12 -12.72
N PRO A 355 10.11 -13.84 -12.42
CA PRO A 355 10.22 -14.50 -11.12
C PRO A 355 10.14 -13.53 -9.95
N ARG A 356 10.71 -12.32 -10.08
CA ARG A 356 10.69 -11.30 -9.03
C ARG A 356 9.36 -10.57 -8.99
N ALA A 357 8.83 -10.15 -10.14
CA ALA A 357 7.54 -9.48 -10.22
C ALA A 357 6.40 -10.38 -9.68
N GLN A 358 6.43 -11.68 -9.99
CA GLN A 358 5.45 -12.65 -9.51
C GLN A 358 5.63 -12.97 -8.02
N ALA A 359 6.85 -12.99 -7.50
CA ALA A 359 7.06 -13.10 -6.05
C ALA A 359 6.43 -11.92 -5.31
N ILE A 360 6.65 -10.70 -5.78
CA ILE A 360 6.02 -9.49 -5.23
C ILE A 360 4.50 -9.57 -5.37
N ALA A 361 3.98 -9.90 -6.55
CA ALA A 361 2.55 -10.01 -6.77
C ALA A 361 1.89 -11.04 -5.85
N LYS A 362 2.49 -12.23 -5.67
CA LYS A 362 1.99 -13.26 -4.76
C LYS A 362 1.85 -12.73 -3.33
N SER A 363 2.92 -12.16 -2.78
CA SER A 363 2.91 -11.65 -1.41
C SER A 363 1.93 -10.50 -1.20
N TYR A 364 1.89 -9.52 -2.10
CA TYR A 364 0.97 -8.39 -1.98
C TYR A 364 -0.48 -8.78 -2.22
N TYR A 365 -0.76 -9.72 -3.14
CA TYR A 365 -2.11 -10.25 -3.31
C TYR A 365 -2.57 -11.05 -2.10
N LEU A 366 -1.72 -11.91 -1.54
CA LEU A 366 -2.08 -12.68 -0.35
C LEU A 366 -2.32 -11.74 0.84
N ALA A 367 -1.42 -10.78 1.08
CA ALA A 367 -1.61 -9.78 2.14
C ALA A 367 -2.90 -8.98 1.95
N LEU A 368 -3.19 -8.53 0.72
CA LEU A 368 -4.42 -7.82 0.38
C LEU A 368 -5.65 -8.67 0.67
N LEU A 369 -5.71 -9.89 0.12
CA LEU A 369 -6.87 -10.78 0.26
C LEU A 369 -7.12 -11.13 1.73
N GLU A 370 -6.09 -11.51 2.47
CA GLU A 370 -6.21 -11.88 3.88
C GLU A 370 -6.57 -10.68 4.76
N SER A 371 -6.12 -9.47 4.41
CA SER A 371 -6.50 -8.26 5.13
C SER A 371 -7.96 -7.83 4.92
N GLN A 372 -8.58 -8.24 3.81
CA GLN A 372 -9.96 -7.87 3.44
C GLN A 372 -10.96 -9.00 3.73
N LEU A 373 -10.54 -10.26 3.63
CA LEU A 373 -11.40 -11.45 3.60
C LEU A 373 -11.06 -12.50 4.66
N GLY A 374 -9.83 -12.47 5.15
CA GLY A 374 -9.30 -13.45 6.10
C GLY A 374 -9.38 -12.94 7.53
N ASP A 375 -8.83 -13.74 8.44
CA ASP A 375 -8.82 -13.45 9.88
C ASP A 375 -7.66 -12.51 10.28
N TRP A 376 -6.87 -12.00 9.31
CA TRP A 376 -5.61 -11.30 9.55
C TRP A 376 -5.61 -9.86 8.99
N PRO A 377 -6.42 -8.94 9.54
CA PRO A 377 -6.46 -7.55 9.09
C PRO A 377 -5.10 -6.84 9.19
N ILE A 378 -4.22 -7.29 10.10
CA ILE A 378 -2.85 -6.77 10.28
C ILE A 378 -2.01 -6.90 9.00
N LEU A 379 -2.30 -7.87 8.12
CA LEU A 379 -1.59 -8.00 6.83
C LEU A 379 -1.83 -6.82 5.88
N GLY A 380 -2.81 -5.95 6.18
CA GLY A 380 -2.97 -4.67 5.51
C GLY A 380 -1.74 -3.74 5.67
N GLU A 381 -0.85 -4.02 6.63
CA GLU A 381 0.41 -3.31 6.80
C GLU A 381 1.29 -3.32 5.53
N TYR A 382 1.25 -4.37 4.70
CA TYR A 382 1.98 -4.39 3.41
C TYR A 382 1.53 -3.30 2.44
N LEU A 383 0.28 -2.84 2.55
CA LEU A 383 -0.30 -1.84 1.65
C LEU A 383 -0.06 -0.41 2.14
N VAL A 384 0.23 -0.23 3.44
CA VAL A 384 0.25 1.10 4.07
C VAL A 384 1.60 1.51 4.63
N ARG A 385 2.46 0.56 4.98
CA ARG A 385 3.84 0.86 5.37
C ARG A 385 4.68 1.11 4.14
N ALA A 386 5.67 1.98 4.29
CA ALA A 386 6.61 2.25 3.23
C ALA A 386 7.44 0.99 2.90
N PRO A 387 7.50 0.56 1.63
CA PRO A 387 8.18 -0.67 1.24
C PRO A 387 9.69 -0.65 1.50
N GLU A 388 10.31 0.52 1.71
CA GLU A 388 11.71 0.61 2.10
C GLU A 388 11.98 -0.05 3.46
N HIS A 389 10.98 -0.11 4.33
CA HIS A 389 11.08 -0.62 5.70
C HIS A 389 10.33 -1.92 5.92
N PHE A 390 9.31 -2.20 5.12
CA PHE A 390 8.47 -3.40 5.25
C PHE A 390 8.00 -3.88 3.89
N ARG A 391 8.53 -5.02 3.45
CA ARG A 391 8.25 -5.58 2.13
C ARG A 391 8.60 -7.07 2.12
N PRO A 392 7.99 -7.85 1.22
CA PRO A 392 8.27 -9.27 1.09
C PRO A 392 9.78 -9.53 0.98
N PRO A 393 10.33 -10.56 1.62
CA PRO A 393 11.77 -10.84 1.62
C PRO A 393 12.38 -10.97 0.21
N GLN A 394 11.57 -11.37 -0.78
CA GLN A 394 11.93 -11.60 -2.17
C GLN A 394 11.95 -10.31 -3.00
N ALA A 395 11.43 -9.20 -2.46
CA ALA A 395 11.32 -7.91 -3.13
C ALA A 395 12.67 -7.18 -3.20
N GLN A 396 13.61 -7.69 -4.01
CA GLN A 396 14.82 -6.93 -4.42
C GLN A 396 14.50 -5.94 -5.55
N ALA A 397 13.39 -5.22 -5.41
CA ALA A 397 12.94 -4.18 -6.32
C ALA A 397 12.45 -2.98 -5.49
N VAL A 398 12.41 -1.80 -6.10
CA VAL A 398 11.69 -0.67 -5.52
C VAL A 398 10.21 -0.92 -5.75
N VAL A 399 9.44 -0.90 -4.67
CA VAL A 399 7.99 -0.99 -4.69
C VAL A 399 7.47 0.31 -4.11
N VAL A 400 6.47 0.90 -4.76
CA VAL A 400 5.82 2.14 -4.31
C VAL A 400 4.39 1.79 -3.95
N THR A 401 3.97 2.11 -2.73
CA THR A 401 2.60 1.87 -2.27
C THR A 401 1.83 3.17 -2.11
N GLN A 402 0.55 3.12 -2.48
CA GLN A 402 -0.39 4.18 -2.17
C GLN A 402 -1.62 3.60 -1.52
N HIS A 403 -2.20 4.35 -0.59
CA HIS A 403 -3.39 3.92 0.10
C HIS A 403 -4.31 5.10 0.42
N LYS A 404 -5.59 5.00 0.04
CA LYS A 404 -6.66 5.88 0.50
C LYS A 404 -7.64 5.08 1.36
N ARG A 405 -7.94 5.60 2.55
CA ARG A 405 -8.90 4.99 3.49
C ARG A 405 -10.34 5.18 3.03
N ALA A 406 -11.21 4.27 3.47
CA ALA A 406 -12.65 4.40 3.25
C ALA A 406 -13.24 5.59 4.06
N PRO A 407 -14.36 6.19 3.62
CA PRO A 407 -15.03 7.31 4.29
C PRO A 407 -15.51 7.03 5.73
N GLY A 408 -15.60 5.77 6.14
CA GLY A 408 -16.03 5.37 7.49
C GLY A 408 -14.93 5.44 8.54
N ASP A 409 -13.66 5.53 8.14
CA ASP A 409 -12.53 5.66 9.07
C ASP A 409 -12.42 7.10 9.59
N ARG A 410 -11.96 7.26 10.84
CA ARG A 410 -11.61 8.59 11.36
C ARG A 410 -10.49 9.19 10.50
N LYS A 411 -10.82 10.25 9.77
CA LYS A 411 -9.94 10.95 8.84
C LYS A 411 -10.28 12.44 8.82
N ILE A 412 -9.28 13.28 9.04
CA ILE A 412 -9.35 14.73 8.90
C ILE A 412 -8.55 15.10 7.66
N VAL A 413 -9.20 15.68 6.66
CA VAL A 413 -8.52 16.22 5.48
C VAL A 413 -7.99 17.59 5.84
N ILE A 414 -6.66 17.77 5.84
CA ILE A 414 -6.04 19.09 5.96
C ILE A 414 -6.04 19.75 4.60
N ASP A 415 -5.50 19.04 3.60
CA ASP A 415 -5.58 19.45 2.21
C ASP A 415 -5.54 18.25 1.27
N ASP A 416 -6.62 18.03 0.51
CA ASP A 416 -6.64 17.11 -0.63
C ASP A 416 -6.58 17.86 -1.96
N PHE A 417 -6.50 19.20 -1.94
CA PHE A 417 -6.44 20.08 -3.11
C PHE A 417 -7.67 20.04 -4.03
N GLN A 418 -8.79 19.43 -3.61
CA GLN A 418 -9.97 19.28 -4.47
C GLN A 418 -11.01 20.39 -4.28
N ASP A 419 -11.12 20.97 -3.09
CA ASP A 419 -12.18 21.92 -2.75
C ASP A 419 -11.79 23.40 -2.95
N ASN A 420 -10.56 23.78 -2.60
CA ASN A 420 -10.07 25.15 -2.66
C ASN A 420 -8.93 25.27 -3.68
N PRO A 421 -9.21 25.72 -4.92
CA PRO A 421 -8.27 25.63 -6.03
C PRO A 421 -7.17 26.71 -6.04
N GLU A 422 -6.68 27.10 -4.87
CA GLU A 422 -5.73 28.19 -4.66
C GLU A 422 -4.61 27.76 -3.70
N PRO A 423 -3.33 27.92 -4.06
CA PRO A 423 -2.19 27.37 -3.30
C PRO A 423 -1.94 28.04 -1.93
N THR A 424 -2.81 28.96 -1.52
CA THR A 424 -2.73 29.71 -0.26
C THR A 424 -3.84 29.36 0.72
N LEU A 425 -4.74 28.44 0.37
CA LEU A 425 -5.89 28.05 1.20
C LEU A 425 -6.10 26.54 1.07
N SER A 426 -6.03 25.82 2.19
CA SER A 426 -6.19 24.38 2.20
C SER A 426 -7.65 23.96 2.07
N SER A 427 -7.90 22.70 1.74
CA SER A 427 -9.26 22.15 1.64
C SER A 427 -10.02 22.17 2.98
N SER A 428 -9.32 22.10 4.12
CA SER A 428 -9.91 22.35 5.46
C SER A 428 -10.22 23.83 5.75
N GLY A 429 -9.79 24.75 4.90
CA GLY A 429 -10.02 26.19 5.05
C GLY A 429 -8.93 26.93 5.84
N GLY A 430 -7.82 26.27 6.17
CA GLY A 430 -6.65 26.87 6.79
C GLY A 430 -5.77 27.62 5.79
N ALA A 431 -5.08 28.68 6.24
CA ALA A 431 -4.10 29.37 5.40
C ALA A 431 -2.91 28.45 5.06
N VAL A 432 -2.40 28.57 3.83
CA VAL A 432 -1.17 27.90 3.39
C VAL A 432 -0.09 28.94 3.14
N ILE A 433 1.04 28.80 3.83
CA ILE A 433 2.19 29.71 3.74
C ILE A 433 3.37 28.95 3.14
N ALA A 434 3.87 29.44 2.01
CA ALA A 434 4.92 28.79 1.26
C ALA A 434 6.14 29.70 1.08
N THR A 435 7.33 29.17 1.35
CA THR A 435 8.61 29.78 0.96
C THR A 435 9.37 28.95 -0.08
N VAL A 436 8.83 27.80 -0.48
CA VAL A 436 9.32 26.95 -1.59
C VAL A 436 9.24 27.67 -2.94
N ASN A 437 10.06 27.25 -3.89
CA ASN A 437 10.09 27.84 -5.23
C ASN A 437 9.04 27.20 -6.15
N ASN A 438 8.54 27.99 -7.11
CA ASN A 438 7.65 27.54 -8.19
C ASN A 438 6.45 26.70 -7.72
N LEU A 439 5.84 27.09 -6.59
CA LEU A 439 4.62 26.45 -6.10
C LEU A 439 3.49 26.64 -7.11
N VAL A 440 2.93 25.53 -7.56
CA VAL A 440 1.77 25.50 -8.45
C VAL A 440 0.81 24.45 -7.93
N GLU A 441 -0.45 24.85 -7.75
CA GLU A 441 -1.56 23.93 -7.61
C GLU A 441 -2.33 23.89 -8.94
N ALA A 442 -2.57 22.69 -9.45
CA ALA A 442 -3.27 22.48 -10.72
C ALA A 442 -3.80 21.04 -10.83
N PRO A 443 -4.63 20.72 -11.85
CA PRO A 443 -4.86 19.34 -12.26
C PRO A 443 -3.56 18.58 -12.43
N LEU A 444 -3.50 17.35 -11.92
CA LEU A 444 -2.37 16.43 -12.08
C LEU A 444 -2.39 15.81 -13.49
N ASP A 445 -2.22 16.67 -14.50
CA ASP A 445 -2.28 16.37 -15.94
C ASP A 445 -1.10 17.04 -16.65
N ASP A 446 -0.33 16.28 -17.41
CA ASP A 446 0.77 16.76 -18.24
C ASP A 446 0.21 17.50 -19.46
N ALA A 447 0.46 18.81 -19.54
CA ALA A 447 -0.21 19.65 -20.53
C ALA A 447 0.34 19.49 -21.95
N ASN A 448 1.57 18.98 -22.10
CA ASN A 448 2.26 18.93 -23.39
C ASN A 448 2.44 17.52 -23.96
N LEU A 449 1.97 16.50 -23.22
CA LEU A 449 2.04 15.07 -23.53
C LEU A 449 3.49 14.56 -23.64
N GLN A 450 4.44 15.25 -23.00
CA GLN A 450 5.84 14.85 -22.93
C GLN A 450 6.41 15.02 -21.54
N LEU A 451 7.18 14.03 -21.12
CA LEU A 451 7.98 14.00 -19.90
C LEU A 451 9.21 14.91 -19.96
N SER A 452 9.48 15.57 -21.10
CA SER A 452 10.58 16.52 -21.22
C SER A 452 10.33 17.70 -20.30
N TRP A 453 11.12 17.83 -19.23
CA TRP A 453 10.95 18.94 -18.30
C TRP A 453 11.01 20.31 -19.02
N THR A 454 9.99 21.13 -18.79
CA THR A 454 9.94 22.54 -19.16
C THR A 454 9.23 23.33 -18.06
N ALA A 455 9.76 24.51 -17.72
CA ALA A 455 9.13 25.38 -16.71
C ALA A 455 7.74 25.90 -17.13
N SER A 456 7.40 25.82 -18.42
CA SER A 456 6.05 26.19 -18.92
C SER A 456 4.99 25.12 -18.63
N ASP A 457 5.40 23.92 -18.22
CA ASP A 457 4.51 22.82 -17.84
C ASP A 457 4.89 22.31 -16.44
N PRO A 458 4.43 22.98 -15.38
CA PRO A 458 4.81 22.63 -14.02
C PRO A 458 4.36 21.22 -13.61
N MET A 459 3.29 20.69 -14.24
CA MET A 459 2.73 19.35 -13.99
C MET A 459 3.33 18.26 -14.90
N ASN A 460 4.50 18.52 -15.50
CA ASN A 460 5.23 17.56 -16.31
C ASN A 460 5.32 16.18 -15.64
N GLY A 461 4.84 15.14 -16.34
CA GLY A 461 4.81 13.76 -15.89
C GLY A 461 3.62 13.33 -15.04
N MET A 462 2.68 14.22 -14.78
CA MET A 462 1.44 13.84 -14.10
C MET A 462 0.47 13.16 -15.06
N THR A 463 -0.04 11.99 -14.67
CA THR A 463 -0.97 11.17 -15.45
C THR A 463 -2.18 10.72 -14.62
N TRP A 464 -2.58 11.56 -13.67
CA TRP A 464 -3.62 11.29 -12.68
C TRP A 464 -4.96 11.92 -13.07
N SER A 465 -4.97 12.77 -14.08
CA SER A 465 -6.15 13.39 -14.67
C SER A 465 -5.89 13.56 -16.16
N HIS A 466 -6.94 13.48 -16.99
CA HIS A 466 -6.86 13.92 -18.39
C HIS A 466 -8.20 14.41 -18.92
N ASN A 467 -8.35 15.74 -19.07
CA ASN A 467 -9.61 16.38 -19.49
C ASN A 467 -10.84 15.88 -18.71
N ASP A 468 -10.65 15.42 -17.48
CA ASP A 468 -11.69 14.85 -16.64
C ASP A 468 -12.67 15.93 -16.19
N ALA A 469 -13.95 15.58 -16.06
CA ALA A 469 -14.98 16.51 -15.59
C ALA A 469 -14.70 17.02 -14.17
N GLN A 470 -14.10 16.15 -13.35
CA GLN A 470 -13.57 16.43 -12.02
C GLN A 470 -12.11 15.98 -12.00
N PRO A 471 -11.18 16.85 -12.42
CA PRO A 471 -9.77 16.49 -12.48
C PRO A 471 -9.22 16.35 -11.07
N ALA A 472 -8.43 15.30 -10.82
CA ALA A 472 -7.65 15.22 -9.61
C ALA A 472 -6.58 16.32 -9.62
N ARG A 473 -6.51 17.08 -8.54
CA ARG A 473 -5.56 18.17 -8.35
C ARG A 473 -4.51 17.82 -7.30
N GLY A 474 -3.44 18.60 -7.26
CA GLY A 474 -2.42 18.55 -6.24
C GLY A 474 -1.46 19.71 -6.41
N ILE A 475 -0.42 19.77 -5.58
CA ILE A 475 0.62 20.79 -5.67
C ILE A 475 1.94 20.22 -6.15
N VAL A 476 2.73 21.10 -6.77
CA VAL A 476 4.12 20.84 -7.14
C VAL A 476 4.97 22.05 -6.79
N PHE A 477 6.16 21.83 -6.22
CA PHE A 477 7.14 22.89 -5.91
C PHE A 477 8.56 22.32 -5.93
N ASP A 478 9.56 23.19 -5.91
CA ASP A 478 10.98 22.81 -5.85
C ASP A 478 11.78 23.66 -4.87
N TRP A 479 12.96 23.17 -4.55
CA TRP A 479 13.98 23.87 -3.78
C TRP A 479 15.36 23.58 -4.37
N ALA A 480 16.25 24.56 -4.29
CA ALA A 480 17.58 24.53 -4.84
C ALA A 480 18.64 24.29 -3.74
N GLU A 481 19.86 24.00 -4.18
CA GLU A 481 20.99 23.87 -3.27
C GLU A 481 21.25 25.19 -2.52
N GLY A 482 21.27 25.11 -1.19
CA GLY A 482 21.43 26.26 -0.31
C GLY A 482 20.12 26.87 0.19
N ASP A 483 18.98 26.38 -0.31
CA ASP A 483 17.67 26.76 0.22
C ASP A 483 17.41 26.11 1.59
N ASP A 484 16.69 26.85 2.43
CA ASP A 484 16.06 26.40 3.66
C ASP A 484 14.65 26.99 3.63
N VAL A 485 13.70 26.17 3.16
CA VAL A 485 12.35 26.61 2.75
C VAL A 485 11.30 25.68 3.32
N SER A 486 10.07 26.14 3.34
CA SER A 486 8.97 25.47 4.03
C SER A 486 7.65 25.62 3.29
N LEU A 487 6.75 24.68 3.57
CA LEU A 487 5.34 24.74 3.22
C LEU A 487 4.54 24.45 4.49
N GLU A 488 3.80 25.43 4.96
CA GLU A 488 3.03 25.37 6.21
C GLU A 488 1.53 25.40 5.91
N PHE A 489 0.80 24.49 6.54
CA PHE A 489 -0.65 24.41 6.52
C PHE A 489 -1.16 24.75 7.92
N GLU A 490 -1.98 25.79 8.03
CA GLU A 490 -2.75 26.07 9.23
C GLU A 490 -3.74 24.93 9.47
N VAL A 491 -3.82 24.46 10.72
CA VAL A 491 -4.83 23.51 11.18
C VAL A 491 -5.99 24.32 11.78
N PRO A 492 -7.20 24.29 11.18
CA PRO A 492 -8.35 24.98 11.72
C PRO A 492 -8.68 24.54 13.15
N VAL A 493 -9.26 25.45 13.95
CA VAL A 493 -9.50 25.22 15.38
C VAL A 493 -10.41 24.01 15.66
N GLU A 494 -11.32 23.69 14.75
CA GLU A 494 -12.19 22.51 14.79
C GLU A 494 -11.44 21.17 14.61
N HIS A 495 -10.19 21.23 14.15
CA HIS A 495 -9.31 20.09 13.88
C HIS A 495 -8.02 20.12 14.72
N ALA A 496 -7.89 21.05 15.67
CA ALA A 496 -6.65 21.24 16.43
C ALA A 496 -6.37 20.13 17.45
N ASP A 497 -7.40 19.44 17.93
CA ASP A 497 -7.27 18.35 18.89
C ASP A 497 -7.03 17.01 18.18
N LEU A 498 -5.77 16.57 18.23
CA LEU A 498 -5.27 15.35 17.60
C LEU A 498 -4.92 14.26 18.62
N THR A 499 -5.37 14.37 19.89
CA THR A 499 -4.97 13.40 20.93
C THR A 499 -5.47 11.98 20.67
N ASP A 500 -6.60 11.85 19.98
CA ASP A 500 -7.23 10.58 19.63
C ASP A 500 -6.83 10.09 18.22
N ASP A 501 -5.90 10.79 17.56
CA ASP A 501 -5.44 10.47 16.23
C ASP A 501 -4.10 9.71 16.26
N VAL A 502 -3.83 8.92 15.21
CA VAL A 502 -2.67 7.99 15.19
C VAL A 502 -1.56 8.45 14.26
N ALA A 503 -1.86 9.10 13.13
CA ALA A 503 -0.83 9.43 12.15
C ALA A 503 -1.16 10.67 11.32
N LEU A 504 -0.11 11.43 10.98
CA LEU A 504 -0.11 12.34 9.83
C LEU A 504 0.22 11.52 8.57
N SER A 505 -0.66 11.58 7.57
CA SER A 505 -0.54 10.89 6.29
C SER A 505 -0.44 11.91 5.15
N PHE A 506 0.42 11.64 4.17
CA PHE A 506 0.49 12.41 2.93
C PHE A 506 1.00 11.56 1.77
N ARG A 507 0.64 11.93 0.54
CA ARG A 507 1.22 11.34 -0.67
C ARG A 507 2.23 12.28 -1.29
N ALA A 508 3.42 11.77 -1.61
CA ALA A 508 4.44 12.54 -2.31
C ALA A 508 5.08 11.78 -3.47
N ALA A 509 5.43 12.48 -4.55
CA ALA A 509 6.12 11.94 -5.72
C ALA A 509 7.28 12.84 -6.12
N GLN A 510 8.37 12.30 -6.67
CA GLN A 510 9.39 13.12 -7.31
C GLN A 510 8.96 13.53 -8.72
N GLY A 511 9.22 14.78 -9.09
CA GLY A 511 8.91 15.29 -10.43
C GLY A 511 9.85 14.70 -11.48
N THR A 512 9.30 14.01 -12.46
CA THR A 512 10.07 13.32 -13.51
C THR A 512 10.91 14.28 -14.35
N ARG A 513 12.14 13.85 -14.65
CA ARG A 513 13.13 14.53 -15.50
C ARG A 513 13.45 15.99 -15.13
N HIS A 514 12.96 16.49 -14.00
CA HIS A 514 13.33 17.80 -13.49
C HIS A 514 14.84 17.83 -13.18
N PRO A 515 15.57 18.91 -13.48
CA PRO A 515 17.01 19.01 -13.22
C PRO A 515 17.37 18.66 -11.77
N ALA A 516 16.58 19.13 -10.81
CA ALA A 516 16.78 18.82 -9.39
C ALA A 516 16.60 17.32 -9.09
N THR A 517 15.58 16.67 -9.64
CA THR A 517 15.35 15.22 -9.49
C THR A 517 16.49 14.41 -10.10
N VAL A 518 16.92 14.79 -11.30
CA VAL A 518 18.03 14.14 -12.01
C VAL A 518 19.35 14.29 -11.26
N GLU A 519 19.62 15.49 -10.73
CA GLU A 519 20.82 15.76 -9.95
C GLU A 519 20.81 15.07 -8.58
N LEU A 520 19.65 14.94 -7.95
CA LEU A 520 19.48 14.21 -6.70
C LEU A 520 19.80 12.71 -6.88
N GLY A 521 19.32 12.10 -7.97
CA GLY A 521 19.73 10.76 -8.39
C GLY A 521 19.40 9.63 -7.41
N GLY A 522 18.35 9.78 -6.61
CA GLY A 522 17.94 8.82 -5.59
C GLY A 522 16.67 9.25 -4.87
N PHE A 523 16.48 8.76 -3.64
CA PHE A 523 15.31 9.11 -2.83
C PHE A 523 15.31 10.60 -2.45
N ALA A 524 14.15 11.25 -2.60
CA ALA A 524 13.90 12.55 -1.99
C ALA A 524 13.53 12.41 -0.52
N SER A 525 13.96 13.39 0.27
CA SER A 525 13.77 13.43 1.71
C SER A 525 13.59 14.87 2.21
N PHE A 526 12.86 15.03 3.31
CA PHE A 526 12.54 16.30 3.96
C PHE A 526 12.06 16.04 5.39
N SER A 527 11.88 17.07 6.21
CA SER A 527 11.36 16.93 7.56
C SER A 527 9.93 17.44 7.64
N VAL A 528 9.17 16.94 8.61
CA VAL A 528 7.80 17.36 8.90
C VAL A 528 7.73 17.77 10.36
N ALA A 529 7.05 18.88 10.63
CA ALA A 529 6.89 19.44 11.95
C ALA A 529 5.41 19.67 12.29
N LEU A 530 5.07 19.47 13.56
CA LEU A 530 3.83 19.94 14.15
C LEU A 530 4.13 21.12 15.07
N VAL A 531 3.23 22.11 15.05
CA VAL A 531 3.31 23.30 15.92
C VAL A 531 2.03 23.43 16.72
N ASP A 532 2.13 23.58 18.04
CA ASP A 532 0.97 23.81 18.91
C ASP A 532 0.66 25.31 19.11
N GLY A 533 -0.47 25.61 19.74
CA GLY A 533 -0.92 26.99 19.97
C GLY A 533 -0.05 27.80 20.95
N ASP A 534 0.86 27.17 21.69
CA ASP A 534 1.87 27.84 22.50
C ASP A 534 3.16 28.13 21.70
N GLY A 535 3.23 27.63 20.45
CA GLY A 535 4.36 27.78 19.53
C GLY A 535 5.46 26.74 19.73
N THR A 536 5.18 25.67 20.47
CA THR A 536 6.10 24.53 20.60
C THR A 536 6.12 23.77 19.28
N GLU A 537 7.32 23.46 18.80
CA GLU A 537 7.53 22.73 17.55
C GLU A 537 8.18 21.38 17.85
N SER A 538 7.65 20.32 17.22
CA SER A 538 8.30 19.01 17.17
C SER A 538 8.50 18.60 15.73
N THR A 539 9.75 18.26 15.36
CA THR A 539 10.17 18.04 13.97
C THR A 539 10.80 16.66 13.80
N LEU A 540 10.34 15.94 12.77
CA LEU A 540 10.76 14.58 12.45
C LEU A 540 11.22 14.47 10.98
N ASP A 541 12.29 13.71 10.75
CA ASP A 541 12.72 13.33 9.39
C ASP A 541 11.82 12.19 8.88
N HIS A 542 11.15 12.38 7.74
CA HIS A 542 10.20 11.37 7.28
C HIS A 542 10.86 10.09 6.76
N ARG A 543 12.17 10.09 6.45
CA ARG A 543 12.89 8.91 5.89
C ARG A 543 12.76 7.65 6.73
N VAL A 544 12.48 7.85 8.00
CA VAL A 544 12.25 6.85 9.04
C VAL A 544 10.99 6.05 8.79
N PHE A 545 9.99 6.71 8.23
CA PHE A 545 8.66 6.19 7.99
C PHE A 545 8.45 5.83 6.52
N GLY A 546 9.34 6.28 5.63
CA GLY A 546 9.40 5.90 4.22
C GLY A 546 10.24 6.87 3.41
N GLY A 547 10.70 6.45 2.24
CA GLY A 547 11.38 7.36 1.30
C GLY A 547 10.46 7.79 0.16
N ILE A 548 10.82 8.84 -0.59
CA ILE A 548 10.16 9.15 -1.86
C ILE A 548 11.08 8.68 -3.00
N PRO A 549 10.78 7.56 -3.66
CA PRO A 549 11.68 6.95 -4.64
C PRO A 549 11.90 7.83 -5.86
N SER A 550 13.05 7.64 -6.52
CA SER A 550 13.33 8.29 -7.81
C SER A 550 12.48 7.65 -8.90
N PRO A 551 11.94 8.42 -9.86
CA PRO A 551 11.18 7.85 -10.97
C PRO A 551 12.03 6.82 -11.74
N TYR A 552 11.40 5.73 -12.18
CA TYR A 552 12.11 4.67 -12.90
C TYR A 552 12.83 5.21 -14.14
N PRO A 553 14.14 4.91 -14.34
CA PRO A 553 14.95 5.58 -15.35
C PRO A 553 14.76 4.96 -16.75
N ARG A 554 13.62 5.24 -17.38
CA ARG A 554 13.33 4.94 -18.79
C ARG A 554 13.17 6.23 -19.60
N THR A 555 13.43 6.13 -20.90
CA THR A 555 13.23 7.15 -21.93
C THR A 555 11.94 6.89 -22.71
N GLY A 556 11.57 7.81 -23.60
CA GLY A 556 10.28 7.82 -24.29
C GLY A 556 9.48 9.08 -23.95
N SER A 557 8.44 9.38 -24.73
CA SER A 557 7.54 10.53 -24.55
C SER A 557 8.28 11.84 -24.22
N GLY A 558 9.40 12.13 -24.90
CA GLY A 558 10.24 13.29 -24.63
C GLY A 558 11.74 12.97 -24.54
N SER A 559 12.53 13.96 -24.14
CA SER A 559 13.98 13.86 -23.92
C SER A 559 14.33 13.62 -22.45
N GLY A 560 15.48 12.99 -22.18
CA GLY A 560 15.92 12.62 -20.83
C GLY A 560 15.41 11.25 -20.35
N GLN A 561 15.70 10.92 -19.09
CA GLN A 561 15.36 9.65 -18.43
C GLN A 561 14.57 9.93 -17.15
N GLY A 562 13.59 9.07 -16.87
CA GLY A 562 12.63 9.22 -15.79
C GLY A 562 11.22 8.98 -16.33
N TRP A 563 10.39 8.29 -15.56
CA TRP A 563 9.01 7.97 -15.95
C TRP A 563 7.98 8.52 -14.97
N SER A 564 6.86 7.83 -14.78
CA SER A 564 5.70 8.28 -14.01
C SER A 564 6.08 8.95 -12.69
N ASN A 565 5.39 10.04 -12.39
CA ASN A 565 5.38 10.64 -11.06
C ASN A 565 4.58 9.71 -10.14
N GLU A 566 5.28 8.74 -9.56
CA GLU A 566 4.75 7.71 -8.68
C GLU A 566 4.61 8.25 -7.25
N PHE A 567 3.39 8.60 -6.87
CA PHE A 567 3.09 8.97 -5.49
C PHE A 567 3.36 7.77 -4.56
N GLN A 568 3.92 8.06 -3.40
CA GLN A 568 4.03 7.14 -2.28
C GLN A 568 3.28 7.71 -1.09
N THR A 569 2.50 6.88 -0.39
CA THR A 569 1.90 7.27 0.90
C THR A 569 2.93 7.15 2.00
N ILE A 570 3.11 8.22 2.77
CA ILE A 570 3.96 8.27 3.96
C ILE A 570 3.06 8.51 5.16
N ARG A 571 3.28 7.76 6.25
CA ARG A 571 2.54 7.92 7.51
C ARG A 571 3.52 8.14 8.66
N VAL A 572 3.44 9.29 9.29
CA VAL A 572 4.24 9.67 10.45
C VAL A 572 3.36 9.50 11.70
N PRO A 573 3.67 8.57 12.62
CA PRO A 573 2.88 8.38 13.83
C PRO A 573 2.86 9.66 14.68
N LEU A 574 1.69 10.08 15.15
CA LEU A 574 1.56 11.28 15.97
C LEU A 574 2.28 11.13 17.32
N ALA A 575 2.29 9.92 17.88
CA ALA A 575 3.05 9.59 19.09
C ALA A 575 4.56 9.88 18.96
N ALA A 576 5.12 9.85 17.75
CA ALA A 576 6.53 10.15 17.54
C ALA A 576 6.87 11.63 17.80
N PHE A 577 5.90 12.54 17.68
CA PHE A 577 6.11 13.97 17.91
C PHE A 577 6.17 14.34 19.39
N VAL A 578 5.61 13.52 20.28
CA VAL A 578 5.61 13.72 21.74
C VAL A 578 6.58 12.79 22.48
N ALA A 579 7.13 11.79 21.78
CA ALA A 579 8.10 10.87 22.36
C ALA A 579 9.37 11.60 22.85
N ASP A 580 10.14 10.98 23.75
CA ASP A 580 11.36 11.55 24.37
C ASP A 580 11.10 12.75 25.29
N GLY A 581 9.87 12.87 25.80
CA GLY A 581 9.48 14.00 26.66
C GLY A 581 9.43 15.33 25.92
N ARG A 582 9.13 15.32 24.62
CA ARG A 582 8.88 16.55 23.85
C ARG A 582 7.57 17.19 24.31
N ASP A 583 7.61 18.49 24.55
CA ASP A 583 6.51 19.26 25.17
C ASP A 583 5.35 19.62 24.21
N LEU A 584 5.30 19.04 23.00
CA LEU A 584 4.24 19.35 22.03
C LEU A 584 2.87 18.97 22.57
N ASP A 585 1.93 19.92 22.58
CA ASP A 585 0.54 19.67 22.96
C ASP A 585 -0.30 19.22 21.76
N LEU A 586 -0.58 17.92 21.67
CA LEU A 586 -1.44 17.34 20.63
C LEU A 586 -2.91 17.78 20.75
N SER A 587 -3.36 18.34 21.88
CA SER A 587 -4.73 18.81 22.03
C SER A 587 -4.99 20.18 21.37
N ASN A 588 -3.93 20.83 20.87
CA ASN A 588 -4.01 22.17 20.30
C ASN A 588 -2.96 22.40 19.19
N VAL A 589 -2.91 21.51 18.20
CA VAL A 589 -2.06 21.65 17.02
C VAL A 589 -2.63 22.72 16.10
N VAL A 590 -1.83 23.72 15.75
CA VAL A 590 -2.25 24.86 14.92
C VAL A 590 -1.59 24.89 13.54
N ALA A 591 -0.52 24.13 13.33
CA ALA A 591 0.11 24.03 12.02
C ALA A 591 0.83 22.70 11.78
N ILE A 592 0.82 22.28 10.51
CA ILE A 592 1.65 21.21 9.95
C ILE A 592 2.63 21.84 8.97
N ARG A 593 3.94 21.66 9.19
CA ARG A 593 4.98 22.27 8.36
C ARG A 593 5.85 21.20 7.71
N PHE A 594 5.98 21.29 6.39
CA PHE A 594 6.96 20.54 5.61
C PHE A 594 8.20 21.40 5.41
N LEU A 595 9.38 20.86 5.72
CA LEU A 595 10.65 21.58 5.78
C LEU A 595 11.65 20.99 4.77
N PHE A 596 12.17 21.80 3.86
CA PHE A 596 13.02 21.38 2.75
C PHE A 596 14.36 22.11 2.75
N GLY A 597 15.39 21.42 2.24
CA GLY A 597 16.75 21.93 2.21
C GLY A 597 17.73 20.99 2.91
N ALA A 598 19.02 21.30 2.81
CA ALA A 598 20.08 20.43 3.34
C ALA A 598 20.01 20.23 4.87
N ALA A 599 19.37 21.15 5.59
CA ALA A 599 19.14 21.04 7.03
C ALA A 599 18.04 20.01 7.38
N TRP A 600 17.12 19.74 6.46
CA TRP A 600 15.88 18.99 6.70
C TRP A 600 15.76 17.70 5.90
N GLY A 601 16.70 17.43 4.99
CA GLY A 601 16.68 16.24 4.15
C GLY A 601 17.54 16.42 2.90
N SER A 602 16.94 16.25 1.73
CA SER A 602 17.63 16.39 0.46
C SER A 602 18.00 17.86 0.22
N ARG A 603 19.24 18.10 -0.22
CA ARG A 603 19.79 19.45 -0.45
C ARG A 603 19.06 20.27 -1.53
N LEU A 604 18.37 19.59 -2.44
CA LEU A 604 17.58 20.13 -3.53
C LEU A 604 16.55 19.07 -3.95
N GLY A 605 15.49 19.48 -4.65
CA GLY A 605 14.49 18.54 -5.11
C GLY A 605 13.31 19.22 -5.81
N ARG A 606 12.51 18.39 -6.46
CA ARG A 606 11.21 18.75 -7.06
C ARG A 606 10.24 17.65 -6.68
N ILE A 607 9.19 18.01 -5.95
CA ILE A 607 8.18 17.04 -5.54
C ILE A 607 6.77 17.52 -5.87
N ALA A 608 5.86 16.57 -5.91
CA ALA A 608 4.45 16.77 -5.80
C ALA A 608 3.97 16.31 -4.42
N LEU A 609 2.92 16.95 -3.90
CA LEU A 609 2.27 16.61 -2.64
C LEU A 609 0.75 16.57 -2.86
N ASP A 610 0.10 15.58 -2.25
CA ASP A 610 -1.33 15.33 -2.35
C ASP A 610 -1.85 14.61 -1.08
N ASP A 611 -3.16 14.65 -0.82
CA ASP A 611 -3.88 14.05 0.33
C ASP A 611 -3.15 14.20 1.69
N ILE A 612 -3.00 15.43 2.18
CA ILE A 612 -2.49 15.70 3.53
C ILE A 612 -3.63 15.48 4.51
N GLU A 613 -3.50 14.45 5.34
CA GLU A 613 -4.58 13.94 6.19
C GLU A 613 -4.07 13.61 7.59
N ILE A 614 -4.90 13.83 8.61
CA ILE A 614 -4.72 13.23 9.93
C ILE A 614 -5.63 12.01 10.02
N LEU A 615 -5.05 10.88 10.39
CA LEU A 615 -5.72 9.60 10.49
C LEU A 615 -5.93 9.24 11.96
N GLY A 616 -7.14 8.81 12.31
CA GLY A 616 -7.42 8.18 13.59
C GLY A 616 -7.19 6.67 13.57
N GLU A 617 -7.48 5.99 14.68
CA GLU A 617 -7.57 4.53 14.67
C GLU A 617 -8.57 4.10 13.58
N GLY A 618 -8.17 3.11 12.77
CA GLY A 618 -9.05 2.55 11.74
C GLY A 618 -10.12 1.69 12.40
N ILE A 619 -11.28 1.59 11.77
CA ILE A 619 -12.24 0.53 12.11
C ILE A 619 -11.73 -0.71 11.39
N ARG A 620 -10.86 -1.51 12.01
CA ARG A 620 -10.56 -2.85 11.51
C ARG A 620 -10.56 -3.84 12.66
#